data_AF-A0AAD4XHV0-F1
#
_entry.id   AF-A0AAD4XHV0-F1
#
_cell.length_a   1.000
_cell.length_b   1.000
_cell.length_c   1.000
_cell.angle_alpha   90.00
_cell.angle_beta   90.00
_cell.angle_gamma   90.00
#
_symmetry.space_group_name_H-M   'P 1'
#
loop_
_entity.id
_entity.type
_entity.pdbx_description
1 polymer ?
#
loop_
_entity_poly.entity_id
_entity_poly.type
_entity_poly.pdbx_seq_one_letter_code
_entity_poly.pdbx_strand_id
1 'polypeptide(L)'
;MANSTLKSAALLDQMKLHLATDAGKDLVKKIGLVYQINIAPKKMGIDEESFVVDLKKGEVTKGPCEGKPDAAFSFQDDDFLKVATGKMNPQIAFMRGKMKVKGSLSAAQKFTPDIFPKPSKM
;
A
#
# COMPACT_ATOMS: atom_id res chain seq x y z
N MET A 1 7.57 17.98 -5.56
CA MET A 1 7.42 16.57 -5.14
C MET A 1 8.18 16.43 -3.84
N ALA A 2 7.56 15.97 -2.76
CA ALA A 2 8.21 15.91 -1.45
C ALA A 2 9.25 14.77 -1.44
N ASN A 3 10.51 15.10 -1.15
CA ASN A 3 11.64 14.15 -1.07
C ASN A 3 11.41 13.11 0.02
N SER A 4 10.69 12.02 -0.29
CA SER A 4 10.69 10.82 0.54
C SER A 4 12.01 10.08 0.34
N THR A 5 12.56 9.53 1.43
CA THR A 5 13.78 8.70 1.36
C THR A 5 13.47 7.21 1.17
N LEU A 6 12.18 6.87 1.13
CA LEU A 6 11.69 5.51 0.98
C LEU A 6 11.76 5.07 -0.48
N LYS A 7 12.31 3.88 -0.71
CA LYS A 7 12.33 3.24 -2.03
C LYS A 7 10.91 2.97 -2.53
N SER A 8 9.98 2.70 -1.62
CA SER A 8 8.57 2.46 -1.90
C SER A 8 7.77 3.70 -2.32
N ALA A 9 8.26 4.92 -2.07
CA ALA A 9 7.55 6.14 -2.46
C ALA A 9 7.34 6.20 -3.98
N ALA A 10 8.36 5.83 -4.77
CA ALA A 10 8.26 5.76 -6.21
C ALA A 10 7.19 4.75 -6.67
N LEU A 11 7.04 3.62 -5.97
CA LEU A 11 6.00 2.63 -6.30
C LEU A 11 4.59 3.18 -6.04
N LEU A 12 4.40 3.96 -4.98
CA LEU A 12 3.12 4.61 -4.66
C LEU A 12 2.79 5.73 -5.65
N ASP A 13 3.80 6.47 -6.12
CA ASP A 13 3.64 7.43 -7.21
C ASP A 13 3.23 6.74 -8.53
N GLN A 14 3.87 5.59 -8.85
CA GLN A 14 3.45 4.77 -9.99
C GLN A 14 2.05 4.21 -9.81
N MET A 15 1.66 3.84 -8.58
CA MET A 15 0.32 3.39 -8.27
C MET A 15 -0.72 4.47 -8.57
N LYS A 16 -0.43 5.74 -8.26
CA LYS A 16 -1.30 6.87 -8.61
C LYS A 16 -1.58 6.93 -10.11
N LEU A 17 -0.56 6.76 -10.94
CA LEU A 17 -0.71 6.73 -12.40
C LEU A 17 -1.48 5.48 -12.86
N HIS A 18 -1.21 4.33 -12.24
CA HIS A 18 -1.89 3.08 -12.55
C HIS A 18 -3.40 3.16 -12.27
N LEU A 19 -3.81 3.77 -11.15
CA LEU A 19 -5.22 3.92 -10.79
C LEU A 19 -6.02 4.79 -11.79
N ALA A 20 -5.35 5.66 -12.55
CA ALA A 20 -5.97 6.45 -13.61
C ALA A 20 -6.24 5.64 -14.90
N THR A 21 -5.61 4.48 -15.07
CA THR A 21 -5.81 3.58 -16.24
C THR A 21 -7.10 2.77 -16.11
N ASP A 22 -7.58 2.17 -17.20
CA ASP A 22 -8.78 1.31 -17.15
C ASP A 22 -8.59 0.08 -16.24
N ALA A 23 -7.38 -0.49 -16.21
CA ALA A 23 -7.03 -1.54 -15.24
C ALA A 23 -7.14 -1.05 -13.79
N GLY A 24 -6.71 0.18 -13.53
CA GLY A 24 -6.87 0.85 -12.24
C GLY A 24 -8.33 1.06 -11.84
N LYS A 25 -9.18 1.49 -12.78
CA LYS A 25 -10.62 1.65 -12.56
C LYS A 25 -11.30 0.31 -12.25
N ASP A 26 -10.86 -0.78 -12.87
CA ASP A 26 -11.34 -2.14 -12.55
C ASP A 26 -10.96 -2.55 -11.13
N LEU A 27 -9.74 -2.23 -10.67
CA LEU A 27 -9.33 -2.44 -9.28
C LEU A 27 -10.21 -1.65 -8.30
N VAL A 28 -10.50 -0.37 -8.61
CA VAL A 28 -11.40 0.48 -7.82
C VAL A 28 -12.78 -0.16 -7.68
N LYS A 29 -13.37 -0.63 -8.78
CA LYS A 29 -14.69 -1.30 -8.76
C LYS A 29 -14.67 -2.62 -7.98
N LYS A 30 -13.60 -3.40 -8.11
CA LYS A 30 -13.49 -4.74 -7.49
C LYS A 30 -13.21 -4.66 -5.98
N ILE A 31 -12.40 -3.70 -5.56
CA ILE A 31 -11.95 -3.60 -4.17
C ILE A 31 -12.80 -2.60 -3.39
N GLY A 32 -12.88 -1.35 -3.84
CA GLY A 32 -13.75 -0.32 -3.25
C GLY A 32 -13.43 0.01 -1.79
N LEU A 33 -12.16 -0.03 -1.39
CA LEU A 33 -11.72 0.17 0.00
C LEU A 33 -10.69 1.31 0.10
N VAL A 34 -10.58 1.90 1.29
CA VAL A 34 -9.56 2.89 1.63
C VAL A 34 -8.52 2.24 2.54
N TYR A 35 -7.27 2.24 2.09
CA TYR A 35 -6.16 1.70 2.86
C TYR A 35 -5.21 2.79 3.32
N GLN A 36 -4.80 2.72 4.58
CA GLN A 36 -3.65 3.49 5.06
C GLN A 36 -2.41 2.60 5.08
N ILE A 37 -1.32 3.07 4.51
CA ILE A 37 -0.04 2.37 4.44
C ILE A 37 0.99 3.23 5.16
N ASN A 38 1.48 2.74 6.29
CA ASN A 38 2.55 3.38 7.06
C ASN A 38 3.85 2.62 6.76
N ILE A 39 4.86 3.33 6.27
CA ILE A 39 6.11 2.72 5.85
C ILE A 39 7.24 3.34 6.65
N ALA A 40 7.92 2.51 7.44
CA ALA A 40 9.13 2.92 8.15
C ALA A 40 10.37 2.65 7.29
N PRO A 41 11.37 3.55 7.27
CA PRO A 41 12.60 3.33 6.54
C PRO A 41 13.42 2.16 7.11
N LYS A 42 13.38 1.97 8.43
CA LYS A 42 14.15 0.91 9.10
C LYS A 42 13.39 0.12 10.16
N LYS A 43 12.52 0.73 10.95
CA LYS A 43 11.82 0.05 12.05
C LYS A 43 10.39 0.56 12.15
N MET A 44 9.41 -0.34 12.00
CA MET A 44 7.99 0.00 12.13
C MET A 44 7.72 0.77 13.43
N GLY A 45 6.96 1.86 13.33
CA GLY A 45 6.69 2.80 14.42
C GLY A 45 7.71 3.92 14.60
N ILE A 46 8.76 4.01 13.78
CA ILE A 46 9.80 5.06 13.84
C ILE A 46 9.95 5.70 12.46
N ASP A 47 9.85 7.04 12.41
CA ASP A 47 9.97 7.84 11.19
C ASP A 47 9.10 7.32 10.03
N GLU A 48 7.87 6.90 10.35
CA GLU A 48 6.94 6.34 9.37
C GLU A 48 6.40 7.43 8.45
N GLU A 49 6.47 7.19 7.14
CA GLU A 49 5.69 7.96 6.19
C GLU A 49 4.36 7.25 5.91
N SER A 50 3.27 8.01 6.07
CA SER A 50 1.92 7.52 5.82
C SER A 50 1.49 7.86 4.41
N PHE A 51 0.79 6.92 3.78
CA PHE A 51 0.16 7.08 2.48
C PHE A 51 -1.26 6.52 2.54
N VAL A 52 -2.17 7.17 1.84
CA VAL A 52 -3.56 6.72 1.69
C VAL A 52 -3.73 6.24 0.26
N VAL A 53 -4.21 5.02 0.12
CA VAL A 53 -4.64 4.45 -1.15
C VAL A 53 -6.16 4.36 -1.10
N ASP A 54 -6.83 5.30 -1.76
CA ASP A 54 -8.27 5.35 -1.87
C ASP A 54 -8.71 4.61 -3.14
N LEU A 55 -9.06 3.32 -3.00
CA LEU A 55 -9.62 2.51 -4.09
C LEU A 55 -11.13 2.68 -4.22
N LYS A 56 -11.74 3.72 -3.60
CA LYS A 56 -13.09 4.19 -3.94
C LYS A 56 -13.02 5.32 -4.97
N LYS A 57 -12.02 6.19 -4.84
CA LYS A 57 -11.78 7.32 -5.75
C LYS A 57 -10.72 7.04 -6.82
N GLY A 58 -9.86 6.05 -6.62
CA GLY A 58 -8.72 5.78 -7.49
C GLY A 58 -7.56 6.76 -7.25
N GLU A 59 -7.34 7.18 -6.00
CA GLU A 59 -6.36 8.20 -5.65
C GLU A 59 -5.32 7.67 -4.67
N VAL A 60 -4.10 8.21 -4.77
CA VAL A 60 -3.05 8.01 -3.77
C VAL A 60 -2.61 9.37 -3.25
N THR A 61 -2.63 9.54 -1.93
CA THR A 61 -2.20 10.76 -1.25
C THR A 61 -1.16 10.45 -0.19
N LYS A 62 -0.22 11.37 0.01
CA LYS A 62 0.75 11.30 1.10
C LYS A 62 0.16 11.96 2.34
N GLY A 63 0.31 11.31 3.48
CA GLY A 63 -0.22 11.75 4.77
C GLY A 63 -1.07 10.69 5.46
N PRO A 64 -1.50 10.95 6.71
CA PRO A 64 -2.48 10.12 7.39
C PRO A 64 -3.85 10.23 6.70
N CYS A 65 -4.66 9.18 6.80
CA CYS A 65 -6.04 9.23 6.34
C CYS A 65 -6.84 10.24 7.18
N GLU A 66 -7.49 11.21 6.52
CA GLU A 66 -8.32 12.23 7.19
C GLU A 66 -9.59 11.61 7.83
N GLY A 67 -10.02 10.45 7.33
CA GLY A 67 -11.11 9.65 7.89
C GLY A 67 -10.64 8.32 8.47
N LYS A 68 -11.58 7.39 8.67
CA LYS A 68 -11.27 6.03 9.09
C LYS A 68 -10.93 5.15 7.88
N PRO A 69 -9.69 4.64 7.73
CA PRO A 69 -9.38 3.67 6.69
C PRO A 69 -10.08 2.33 6.99
N ASP A 70 -10.42 1.59 5.95
CA ASP A 70 -11.02 0.24 6.07
C ASP A 70 -10.01 -0.74 6.68
N ALA A 71 -8.73 -0.61 6.29
CA ALA A 71 -7.60 -1.25 6.95
C ALA A 71 -6.37 -0.35 6.90
N ALA A 72 -5.53 -0.45 7.91
CA ALA A 72 -4.23 0.20 7.97
C ALA A 72 -3.12 -0.84 8.10
N PHE A 73 -2.07 -0.68 7.31
CA PHE A 73 -0.92 -1.57 7.27
C PHE A 73 0.33 -0.82 7.69
N SER A 74 1.18 -1.44 8.50
CA SER A 74 2.52 -0.93 8.78
C SER A 74 3.58 -1.91 8.28
N PHE A 75 4.62 -1.38 7.65
CA PHE A 75 5.73 -2.13 7.07
C PHE A 75 7.07 -1.44 7.30
N GLN A 76 8.15 -2.20 7.15
CA GLN A 76 9.45 -1.63 6.75
C GLN A 76 9.48 -1.45 5.23
N ASP A 77 10.18 -0.43 4.74
CA ASP A 77 10.29 -0.08 3.31
C ASP A 77 10.65 -1.29 2.41
N ASP A 78 11.69 -2.03 2.78
CA ASP A 78 12.14 -3.22 2.04
C ASP A 78 11.12 -4.38 2.05
N ASP A 79 10.36 -4.56 3.13
CA ASP A 79 9.35 -5.61 3.21
C ASP A 79 8.06 -5.21 2.47
N PHE A 80 7.67 -3.94 2.50
CA PHE A 80 6.58 -3.42 1.68
C PHE A 80 6.85 -3.64 0.20
N LEU A 81 8.05 -3.30 -0.28
CA LEU A 81 8.42 -3.53 -1.68
C LEU A 81 8.32 -5.00 -2.08
N LYS A 82 8.76 -5.93 -1.20
CA LYS A 82 8.63 -7.36 -1.48
C LYS A 82 7.18 -7.79 -1.55
N VAL A 83 6.31 -7.26 -0.69
CA VAL A 83 4.87 -7.55 -0.73
C VAL A 83 4.24 -6.98 -2.00
N ALA A 84 4.48 -5.71 -2.30
CA ALA A 84 3.88 -5.04 -3.45
C ALA A 84 4.36 -5.60 -4.79
N THR A 85 5.60 -6.10 -4.87
CA THR A 85 6.13 -6.78 -6.07
C THR A 85 5.80 -8.29 -6.13
N GLY A 86 5.06 -8.82 -5.15
CA GLY A 86 4.70 -10.25 -5.09
C GLY A 86 5.85 -11.18 -4.69
N LYS A 87 7.03 -10.66 -4.35
CA LYS A 87 8.18 -11.43 -3.83
C LYS A 87 7.95 -11.96 -2.41
N MET A 88 6.97 -11.41 -1.68
CA MET A 88 6.54 -11.88 -0.37
C MET A 88 5.02 -11.90 -0.31
N ASN A 89 4.44 -13.01 0.14
CA ASN A 89 3.01 -13.08 0.36
C ASN A 89 2.62 -12.22 1.58
N PRO A 90 1.56 -11.39 1.49
CA PRO A 90 1.14 -10.48 2.57
C PRO A 90 0.71 -11.24 3.84
N GLN A 91 0.03 -12.38 3.72
CA GLN A 91 -0.36 -13.19 4.89
C GLN A 91 0.88 -13.72 5.63
N ILE A 92 1.89 -14.19 4.88
CA ILE A 92 3.17 -14.61 5.47
C ILE A 92 3.89 -13.43 6.13
N ALA A 93 3.87 -12.25 5.51
CA ALA A 93 4.47 -11.04 6.09
C ALA A 93 3.81 -10.69 7.43
N PHE A 94 2.48 -10.80 7.53
CA PHE A 94 1.75 -10.59 8.79
C PHE A 94 2.14 -11.63 9.84
N MET A 95 2.08 -12.93 9.50
CA MET A 95 2.41 -14.00 10.44
C MET A 95 3.85 -13.91 10.97
N ARG A 96 4.79 -13.40 10.16
CA ARG A 96 6.19 -13.19 10.55
C ARG A 96 6.45 -11.84 11.23
N GLY A 97 5.42 -11.03 11.47
CA GLY A 97 5.56 -9.72 12.10
C GLY A 97 6.25 -8.66 11.24
N LYS A 98 6.35 -8.88 9.91
CA LYS A 98 6.88 -7.93 8.92
C LYS A 98 5.82 -6.98 8.38
N MET A 99 4.56 -7.34 8.57
CA MET A 99 3.39 -6.50 8.34
C MET A 99 2.57 -6.44 9.63
N LYS A 100 2.10 -5.26 10.01
CA LYS A 100 1.04 -5.13 11.02
C LYS A 100 -0.24 -4.68 10.34
N VAL A 101 -1.37 -5.19 10.79
CA VAL A 101 -2.71 -4.83 10.28
C VAL A 101 -3.51 -4.24 11.43
N LYS A 102 -4.20 -3.12 11.16
CA LYS A 102 -5.26 -2.54 11.99
C LYS A 102 -6.51 -2.36 11.14
N GLY A 103 -7.69 -2.36 11.76
CA GLY A 103 -8.96 -2.24 11.05
C GLY A 103 -9.55 -3.61 10.67
N SER A 104 -10.26 -3.66 9.54
CA SER A 104 -11.00 -4.86 9.14
C SER A 104 -10.09 -5.94 8.56
N LEU A 105 -10.18 -7.17 9.08
CA LEU A 105 -9.46 -8.33 8.55
C LEU A 105 -9.95 -8.72 7.15
N SER A 106 -11.25 -8.60 6.86
CA SER A 106 -11.77 -8.87 5.51
C SER A 106 -11.30 -7.84 4.50
N ALA A 107 -11.14 -6.58 4.91
CA ALA A 107 -10.50 -5.55 4.10
C ALA A 107 -9.01 -5.86 3.88
N ALA A 108 -8.32 -6.33 4.92
CA ALA A 108 -6.91 -6.72 4.85
C ALA A 108 -6.65 -7.91 3.93
N GLN A 109 -7.57 -8.88 3.87
CA GLN A 109 -7.47 -10.03 2.94
C GLN A 109 -7.53 -9.62 1.47
N LYS A 110 -8.18 -8.50 1.14
CA LYS A 110 -8.21 -7.96 -0.23
C LYS A 110 -6.92 -7.21 -0.62
N PHE A 111 -6.04 -6.92 0.34
CA PHE A 111 -4.74 -6.31 0.08
C PHE A 111 -3.78 -7.39 -0.46
N THR A 112 -3.70 -7.44 -1.78
CA THR A 112 -2.92 -8.43 -2.55
C THR A 112 -1.95 -7.70 -3.48
N PRO A 113 -0.84 -8.34 -3.89
CA PRO A 113 0.12 -7.72 -4.81
C PRO A 113 -0.51 -7.23 -6.12
N ASP A 114 -1.62 -7.83 -6.56
CA ASP A 114 -2.34 -7.44 -7.79
C ASP A 114 -2.93 -6.03 -7.77
N ILE A 115 -3.02 -5.37 -6.59
CA ILE A 115 -3.46 -3.98 -6.51
C ILE A 115 -2.38 -3.00 -6.99
N PHE A 116 -1.12 -3.43 -6.96
CA PHE A 116 0.01 -2.60 -7.33
C PHE A 116 0.33 -2.78 -8.82
N PRO A 117 0.84 -1.73 -9.48
CA PRO A 117 1.34 -1.89 -10.84
C PRO A 117 2.40 -2.98 -10.84
N LYS A 118 2.21 -3.99 -11.69
CA LYS A 118 3.23 -5.03 -11.87
C LYS A 118 4.52 -4.34 -12.32
N PRO A 119 5.68 -4.71 -11.76
CA PRO A 119 6.94 -4.28 -12.33
C PRO A 119 7.02 -4.88 -13.74
N SER A 120 6.59 -4.12 -14.75
CA SER A 120 6.90 -4.42 -16.15
C SER A 120 8.40 -4.62 -16.19
N LYS A 121 8.84 -5.80 -16.65
CA LYS A 121 10.24 -6.22 -16.73
C LYS A 121 11.15 -5.00 -16.97
N MET A 122 11.87 -4.58 -15.93
CA MET A 122 13.07 -3.76 -16.12
C MET A 122 14.07 -4.59 -16.92
#